data_AF-A0A7R9MT17-F1
#
_entry.id   AF-A0A7R9MT17-F1
#
_cell.length_a   1.000
_cell.length_b   1.000
_cell.length_c   1.000
_cell.angle_alpha   90.00
_cell.angle_beta   90.00
_cell.angle_gamma   90.00
#
_symmetry.space_group_name_H-M   'P 1'
#
loop_
_entity.id
_entity.type
_entity.pdbx_description
1 polymer ?
#
loop_
_entity_poly.entity_id
_entity_poly.type
_entity_poly.pdbx_seq_one_letter_code
_entity_poly.pdbx_strand_id
1 'polypeptide(L)'
;MEVSRVRIALICQAKTSWVENPGLRHHREGHTYSDRKTYIHFVYRIPDQLALKHLEPGKHQIPFDFKLPVEDIAPSYESDHGLIEYYLEVTIDKTTVDEVQTVRTGITVKAPMRHNLHV
;
A
#
# COMPACT_ATOMS: atom_id res chain seq x y z
N MET A 1 23.89 -14.21 -1.42
CA MET A 1 23.09 -13.60 -2.49
C MET A 1 23.31 -12.12 -2.39
N GLU A 2 23.75 -11.44 -3.44
CA GLU A 2 24.06 -10.02 -3.35
C GLU A 2 22.77 -9.20 -3.55
N VAL A 3 22.33 -8.55 -2.48
CA VAL A 3 21.19 -7.64 -2.50
C VAL A 3 21.75 -6.24 -2.55
N SER A 4 21.36 -5.49 -3.58
CA SER A 4 21.86 -4.14 -3.79
C SER A 4 21.04 -3.12 -3.02
N ARG A 5 19.72 -3.36 -2.92
CA ARG A 5 18.79 -2.45 -2.26
C ARG A 5 17.53 -3.17 -1.83
N VAL A 6 17.09 -2.86 -0.61
CA VAL A 6 15.74 -3.19 -0.13
C VAL A 6 14.96 -1.88 0.03
N ARG A 7 13.72 -1.86 -0.44
CA ARG A 7 12.77 -0.76 -0.23
C ARG A 7 11.55 -1.34 0.46
N ILE A 8 11.09 -0.68 1.51
CA ILE A 8 9.85 -1.03 2.21
C ILE A 8 8.96 0.20 2.14
N ALA A 9 7.73 0.04 1.68
CA ALA A 9 6.77 1.13 1.57
C ALA A 9 5.42 0.74 2.16
N LEU A 10 4.80 1.66 2.90
CA LEU A 10 3.39 1.58 3.26
C LEU A 10 2.59 2.41 2.27
N ILE A 11 1.61 1.78 1.63
CA ILE A 11 0.79 2.39 0.60
C ILE A 11 -0.68 2.31 1.00
N CYS A 12 -1.42 3.42 0.84
CA CYS A 12 -2.88 3.47 0.88
C CYS A 12 -3.40 3.91 -0.47
N GLN A 13 -4.29 3.14 -1.06
CA GLN A 13 -4.95 3.46 -2.32
C GLN A 13 -6.46 3.31 -2.21
N ALA A 14 -7.19 4.25 -2.78
CA ALA A 14 -8.60 4.07 -3.06
C ALA A 14 -8.80 3.77 -4.55
N LYS A 15 -9.72 2.87 -4.84
CA LYS A 15 -10.26 2.63 -6.18
C LYS A 15 -11.76 2.76 -6.10
N THR A 16 -12.36 3.38 -7.10
CA THR A 16 -13.81 3.52 -7.21
C THR A 16 -14.24 3.22 -8.63
N SER A 17 -15.45 2.69 -8.78
CA SER A 17 -16.07 2.41 -10.07
C SER A 17 -17.52 2.90 -10.03
N TRP A 18 -17.96 3.59 -11.09
CA TRP A 18 -19.33 4.11 -11.19
C TRP A 18 -19.86 3.96 -12.62
N VAL A 19 -21.18 3.97 -12.77
CA VAL A 19 -21.85 3.93 -14.08
C VAL A 19 -22.58 5.24 -14.27
N GLU A 20 -22.32 5.93 -15.38
CA GLU A 20 -23.09 7.09 -15.79
C GLU A 20 -24.20 6.68 -16.76
N ASN A 21 -25.32 7.38 -16.69
CA ASN A 21 -26.55 7.10 -17.46
C ASN A 21 -27.16 5.69 -17.24
N PRO A 22 -27.30 5.20 -15.99
CA PRO A 22 -27.94 3.91 -15.76
C PRO A 22 -29.42 3.97 -16.15
N GLY A 23 -29.85 3.18 -17.13
CA GLY A 23 -31.27 2.93 -17.43
C GLY A 23 -32.00 4.00 -18.26
N LEU A 24 -31.31 4.89 -18.98
CA LEU A 24 -31.96 5.76 -19.97
C LEU A 24 -32.49 4.93 -21.14
N ARG A 25 -33.83 4.79 -21.23
CA ARG A 25 -34.57 3.97 -22.22
C ARG A 25 -34.21 4.22 -23.70
N HIS A 26 -33.51 5.31 -24.02
CA HIS A 26 -33.14 5.68 -25.39
C HIS A 26 -31.63 5.64 -25.68
N HIS A 27 -30.78 5.45 -24.67
CA HIS A 27 -29.32 5.31 -24.85
C HIS A 27 -28.92 3.89 -24.44
N ARG A 28 -28.41 3.13 -25.40
CA ARG A 28 -28.38 1.66 -25.30
C ARG A 28 -27.43 1.09 -24.25
N GLU A 29 -26.42 1.80 -23.76
CA GLU A 29 -25.45 1.19 -22.83
C GLU A 29 -25.01 2.25 -21.82
N GLY A 30 -25.18 1.97 -20.53
CA GLY A 30 -24.56 2.79 -19.47
C GLY A 30 -23.04 2.68 -19.58
N HIS A 31 -22.33 3.78 -19.36
CA HIS A 31 -20.87 3.79 -19.45
C HIS A 31 -20.27 3.60 -18.06
N THR A 32 -19.43 2.57 -17.91
CA THR A 32 -18.72 2.29 -16.66
C THR A 32 -17.40 3.03 -16.64
N TYR A 33 -17.16 3.76 -15.55
CA TYR A 33 -15.94 4.49 -15.26
C TYR A 33 -15.28 3.90 -14.02
N SER A 34 -13.97 4.11 -13.90
CA SER A 34 -13.23 3.82 -12.69
C SER A 34 -12.12 4.84 -12.47
N ASP A 35 -11.79 5.09 -11.22
CA ASP A 35 -10.67 5.94 -10.83
C ASP A 35 -9.87 5.29 -9.70
N ARG A 36 -8.58 5.61 -9.63
CA ARG A 36 -7.64 5.12 -8.61
C ARG A 36 -6.76 6.25 -8.14
N LYS A 37 -6.68 6.41 -6.82
CA LYS A 37 -5.86 7.43 -6.17
C LYS A 37 -5.03 6.85 -5.04
N THR A 38 -3.74 7.21 -4.99
CA THR A 38 -2.85 6.91 -3.86
C THR A 38 -2.92 8.05 -2.85
N TYR A 39 -3.26 7.74 -1.60
CA TYR A 39 -3.35 8.70 -0.49
C TYR A 39 -2.11 8.69 0.38
N ILE A 40 -1.56 7.49 0.64
CA ILE A 40 -0.35 7.32 1.43
C ILE A 40 0.67 6.58 0.58
N HIS A 41 1.90 7.09 0.58
CA HIS A 41 3.05 6.41 0.03
C HIS A 41 4.27 6.75 0.89
N PHE A 42 4.39 6.08 2.03
CA PHE A 42 5.52 6.27 2.93
C PHE A 42 6.59 5.25 2.62
N VAL A 43 7.79 5.73 2.33
CA VAL A 43 8.95 4.88 2.09
C VAL A 43 9.80 4.85 3.36
N TYR A 44 9.98 3.65 3.92
CA TYR A 44 10.90 3.44 5.03
C TYR A 44 12.33 3.54 4.50
N ARG A 45 13.10 4.45 5.08
CA ARG A 45 14.52 4.57 4.80
C ARG A 45 15.25 3.60 5.71
N ILE A 46 15.83 2.56 5.11
CA ILE A 46 16.69 1.64 5.84
C ILE A 46 17.92 2.43 6.32
N PRO A 47 18.24 2.44 7.63
CA PRO A 47 19.41 3.12 8.14
C PRO A 47 20.69 2.60 7.50
N ASP A 48 21.69 3.46 7.28
CA ASP A 48 22.95 3.08 6.59
C ASP A 48 23.69 1.92 7.27
N GLN A 49 23.58 1.80 8.60
CA GLN A 49 24.12 0.68 9.37
C GLN A 49 23.47 -0.68 9.03
N LEU A 50 22.21 -0.64 8.56
CA LEU A 50 21.41 -1.77 8.08
C LEU A 50 21.34 -1.81 6.54
N ALA A 51 21.94 -0.84 5.84
CA ALA A 51 22.03 -0.83 4.38
C ALA A 51 23.06 -1.88 3.97
N LEU A 52 22.59 -3.12 3.94
CA LEU A 52 23.38 -4.32 3.71
C LEU A 52 23.86 -4.32 2.26
N LYS A 53 25.11 -3.94 2.04
CA LYS A 53 25.77 -4.11 0.73
C LYS A 53 25.94 -5.58 0.37
N HIS A 54 26.03 -6.45 1.37
CA HIS A 54 26.11 -7.90 1.21
C HIS A 54 25.27 -8.59 2.30
N LEU A 55 24.31 -9.40 1.86
CA LEU A 55 23.57 -10.33 2.71
C LEU A 55 24.18 -11.72 2.57
N GLU A 56 24.79 -12.20 3.65
CA GLU A 56 25.29 -13.58 3.71
C GLU A 56 24.14 -14.58 3.54
N PRO A 57 24.39 -15.81 3.05
CA PRO A 57 23.37 -16.85 3.05
C PRO A 57 22.81 -17.08 4.47
N GLY A 58 21.50 -16.93 4.64
CA GLY A 58 20.89 -17.04 5.96
C GLY A 58 19.52 -16.36 6.05
N LYS A 59 18.97 -16.33 7.26
CA LYS A 59 17.74 -15.60 7.56
C LYS A 59 18.10 -14.20 8.05
N HIS A 60 17.54 -13.19 7.40
CA HIS A 60 17.73 -11.79 7.74
C HIS A 60 16.39 -11.16 8.15
N GLN A 61 16.44 -10.25 9.11
CA GLN A 61 15.28 -9.50 9.56
C GLN A 61 15.62 -8.02 9.52
N ILE A 62 14.80 -7.25 8.81
CA ILE A 62 14.93 -5.80 8.72
C ILE A 62 13.75 -5.21 9.50
N PRO A 63 13.96 -4.68 10.72
CA PRO A 63 12.89 -4.02 11.45
C PRO A 63 12.52 -2.71 10.75
N PHE A 64 11.22 -2.43 10.71
CA PHE A 64 10.68 -1.20 10.16
C PHE A 64 9.48 -0.74 11.01
N ASP A 65 9.24 0.57 11.02
CA ASP A 65 8.07 1.17 11.62
C ASP A 65 7.51 2.27 10.73
N PHE A 66 6.19 2.44 10.79
CA PHE A 66 5.48 3.53 10.15
C PHE A 66 4.52 4.15 11.15
N LYS A 67 4.46 5.48 11.19
CA LYS A 67 3.43 6.21 11.91
C LYS A 67 2.30 6.56 10.95
N LEU A 68 1.12 6.00 11.20
CA LEU A 68 -0.09 6.38 10.48
C LEU A 68 -0.53 7.80 10.89
N PRO A 69 -0.94 8.67 9.95
CA PRO A 69 -1.59 9.94 10.25
C PRO A 69 -2.79 9.73 11.19
N VAL A 70 -2.86 10.53 12.25
CA VAL A 70 -3.94 10.43 13.25
C VAL A 70 -5.23 11.07 12.72
N GLU A 71 -5.10 12.10 11.89
CA GLU A 71 -6.19 12.83 11.26
C GLU A 71 -6.31 12.42 9.79
N ASP A 72 -7.54 12.39 9.27
CA ASP A 72 -7.88 12.13 7.86
C ASP A 72 -7.45 10.78 7.27
N ILE A 73 -7.22 9.76 8.10
CA ILE A 73 -7.08 8.38 7.62
C ILE A 73 -8.46 7.77 7.34
N ALA A 74 -8.66 7.37 6.08
CA ALA A 74 -9.82 6.58 5.71
C ALA A 74 -9.61 5.11 6.16
N PRO A 75 -10.59 4.46 6.82
CA PRO A 75 -10.46 3.05 7.15
C PRO A 75 -10.37 2.18 5.89
N SER A 76 -9.80 0.98 6.04
CA SER A 76 -9.92 -0.04 5.01
C SER A 76 -11.40 -0.32 4.72
N TYR A 77 -11.73 -0.39 3.45
CA TYR A 77 -13.09 -0.54 2.98
C TYR A 77 -13.11 -1.37 1.69
N GLU A 78 -14.14 -2.17 1.49
CA GLU A 78 -14.34 -2.95 0.28
C GLU A 78 -15.84 -3.09 0.00
N SER A 79 -16.23 -2.82 -1.24
CA SER A 79 -17.59 -2.93 -1.76
C SER A 79 -17.58 -3.07 -3.28
N ASP A 80 -18.74 -3.35 -3.86
CA ASP A 80 -18.90 -3.44 -5.32
C ASP A 80 -18.56 -2.15 -6.06
N HIS A 81 -18.66 -0.99 -5.39
CA HIS A 81 -18.42 0.32 -5.97
C HIS A 81 -17.00 0.84 -5.75
N GLY A 82 -16.20 0.17 -4.93
CA GLY A 82 -14.85 0.62 -4.63
C GLY A 82 -14.25 0.02 -3.38
N LEU A 83 -12.95 0.27 -3.21
CA LEU A 83 -12.15 -0.23 -2.10
C LEU A 83 -11.12 0.81 -1.65
N ILE A 84 -10.79 0.80 -0.36
CA ILE A 84 -9.65 1.49 0.24
C ILE A 84 -8.73 0.42 0.80
N GLU A 85 -7.60 0.19 0.13
CA GLU A 85 -6.62 -0.82 0.49
C GLU A 85 -5.38 -0.18 1.10
N TYR A 86 -4.90 -0.79 2.19
CA TYR A 86 -3.58 -0.52 2.75
C TYR A 86 -2.73 -1.77 2.55
N TYR A 87 -1.49 -1.57 2.13
CA TYR A 87 -0.54 -2.68 2.01
C TYR A 87 0.89 -2.22 2.24
N LEU A 88 1.70 -3.15 2.75
CA LEU A 88 3.15 -3.05 2.69
C LEU A 88 3.63 -3.61 1.37
N GLU A 89 4.53 -2.88 0.72
CA GLU A 89 5.27 -3.33 -0.44
C GLU A 89 6.76 -3.41 -0.07
N VAL A 90 7.35 -4.59 -0.26
CA VAL A 90 8.79 -4.82 -0.09
C VAL A 90 9.37 -5.12 -1.46
N THR A 91 10.31 -4.28 -1.90
CA THR A 91 11.04 -4.47 -3.15
C THR A 91 12.50 -4.77 -2.84
N ILE A 92 13.03 -5.86 -3.40
CA ILE A 92 14.41 -6.30 -3.25
C ILE A 92 15.05 -6.28 -4.63
N ASP A 93 16.03 -5.40 -4.82
CA ASP A 93 16.86 -5.33 -6.01
C ASP A 93 18.08 -6.24 -5.79
N LYS A 94 18.31 -7.17 -6.72
CA LYS A 94 19.50 -8.07 -6.69
C LYS A 94 20.57 -7.56 -7.64
N THR A 95 21.79 -7.34 -7.13
CA THR A 95 22.92 -6.83 -7.95
C THR A 95 23.38 -7.83 -9.00
N THR A 96 23.23 -9.14 -8.74
CA THR A 96 23.85 -10.17 -9.57
C THR A 96 23.07 -10.53 -10.83
N VAL A 97 21.77 -10.19 -10.90
CA VAL A 97 20.87 -10.74 -11.95
C VAL A 97 19.92 -9.69 -12.56
N ASP A 98 20.07 -8.40 -12.22
CA ASP A 98 19.14 -7.33 -12.61
C ASP A 98 17.66 -7.71 -12.37
N GLU A 99 17.45 -8.48 -11.30
CA GLU A 99 16.15 -9.02 -10.92
C GLU A 99 15.60 -8.18 -9.77
N VAL A 100 14.37 -7.70 -9.95
CA VAL A 100 13.61 -6.98 -8.93
C VAL A 100 12.51 -7.90 -8.41
N GLN A 101 12.55 -8.22 -7.13
CA GLN A 101 11.49 -8.98 -6.47
C GLN A 101 10.61 -8.05 -5.65
N THR A 102 9.30 -8.07 -5.90
CA THR A 102 8.34 -7.28 -5.14
C THR A 102 7.34 -8.19 -4.45
N VAL A 103 7.17 -8.02 -3.15
CA VAL A 103 6.19 -8.74 -2.33
C VAL A 103 5.24 -7.72 -1.72
N ARG A 104 3.94 -8.02 -1.73
CA ARG A 104 2.90 -7.20 -1.12
C ARG A 104 2.18 -7.95 -0.01
N THR A 105 1.84 -7.26 1.05
CA THR A 105 1.05 -7.80 2.16
C THR A 105 0.00 -6.78 2.59
N GLY A 106 -1.27 -7.17 2.55
CA GLY A 106 -2.38 -6.32 2.94
C GLY A 106 -2.41 -6.03 4.44
N ILE A 107 -2.87 -4.84 4.80
CA ILE A 107 -3.10 -4.40 6.18
C ILE A 107 -4.54 -3.91 6.29
N THR A 108 -5.22 -4.28 7.37
CA THR A 108 -6.54 -3.74 7.69
C THR A 108 -6.40 -2.57 8.66
N VAL A 109 -6.75 -1.37 8.21
CA VAL A 109 -6.83 -0.17 9.04
C VAL A 109 -8.28 0.04 9.46
N LYS A 110 -8.52 0.18 10.76
CA LYS A 110 -9.84 0.51 11.31
C LYS A 110 -9.90 2.00 11.62
N ALA A 111 -11.08 2.58 11.51
CA ALA A 111 -11.30 3.98 11.87
C ALA A 111 -10.81 4.21 13.31
N PRO A 112 -10.20 5.37 13.62
CA PRO A 112 -9.73 5.66 14.95
C PRO A 112 -10.90 5.52 15.94
N MET A 113 -10.80 4.55 16.84
CA MET A 113 -11.76 4.41 17.93
C MET A 113 -11.60 5.65 18.83
N ARG A 114 -12.67 6.45 18.98
CA ARG A 114 -12.71 7.60 19.89
C ARG A 114 -12.67 7.15 21.37
N HIS A 115 -11.65 6.41 21.79
CA HIS A 115 -11.59 5.74 23.10
C HIS A 115 -10.47 6.22 24.03
N ASN A 116 -9.76 7.30 23.70
CA ASN A 116 -8.78 7.90 24.63
C ASN A 116 -9.27 9.19 25.31
N LEU A 117 -10.58 9.43 25.35
CA LEU A 117 -11.16 10.46 26.20
C LEU A 117 -11.35 9.90 27.61
N HIS A 118 -10.25 9.81 28.35
CA HIS A 118 -10.34 9.99 29.80
C HIS A 118 -10.33 11.50 30.05
N VAL A 119 -11.53 12.07 30.15
CA VAL A 119 -11.78 13.36 30.80
C VAL A 119 -11.70 13.15 32.31
#